data_AF-A0A2A2GDB6-F1
#
_entry.id   AF-A0A2A2GDB6-F1
#
_cell.length_a   1.000
_cell.length_b   1.000
_cell.length_c   1.000
_cell.angle_alpha   90.00
_cell.angle_beta   90.00
_cell.angle_gamma   90.00
#
_symmetry.space_group_name_H-M   'P 1'
#
loop_
_entity.id
_entity.type
_entity.pdbx_description
1 polymer ?
#
loop_
_entity_poly.entity_id
_entity_poly.type
_entity_poly.pdbx_seq_one_letter_code
_entity_poly.pdbx_strand_id
1 'polypeptide(L)'
;MIDIIEPDEADGKLKDIYKKLEQRRGKLARIHKIQSLNPETITTHMDLYMSIMFTRSPLSRAQREMMAVVVSATNDCEYCKLHHGEVLNHYWKDQERIEQLRSNYNKLDLNDVDKRLCQLARELTLDPHSIEEDNYITPLKNADLSDRAILIGVDLKKDIDVLEAAYNDHKSVTAAFNKNILHHINRKLDGTFDSGNFKHHAFFNADEGRIEMHLIAQKDHSVTVTGEDFSFQKGESIHTENSYKYSIEEFEELVSLWFTVKEVWTDANNYFSTQYLQRT
;
A
#
# COMPACT_ATOMS: atom_id res chain seq x y z
N MET A 1 5.06 -19.41 -5.11
CA MET A 1 4.85 -19.02 -3.69
C MET A 1 6.19 -18.49 -3.21
N ILE A 2 6.23 -17.42 -2.42
CA ILE A 2 7.52 -16.88 -1.91
C ILE A 2 8.09 -17.89 -0.91
N ASP A 3 9.39 -18.17 -0.98
CA ASP A 3 10.07 -19.03 -0.01
C ASP A 3 10.02 -18.38 1.38
N ILE A 4 9.75 -19.19 2.41
CA ILE A 4 9.60 -18.74 3.79
C ILE A 4 10.59 -19.51 4.64
N ILE A 5 11.37 -18.79 5.44
CA ILE A 5 12.20 -19.39 6.50
C ILE A 5 11.34 -19.51 7.77
N GLU A 6 11.06 -20.74 8.18
CA GLU A 6 10.28 -21.01 9.39
C GLU A 6 11.10 -20.71 10.66
N PRO A 7 10.44 -20.46 11.82
CA PRO A 7 11.14 -20.00 13.02
C PRO A 7 12.21 -20.94 13.57
N ASP A 8 12.07 -22.24 13.37
CA ASP A 8 13.02 -23.28 13.74
C ASP A 8 14.23 -23.35 12.81
N GLU A 9 14.07 -22.92 11.56
CA GLU A 9 15.11 -22.84 10.54
C GLU A 9 15.84 -21.48 10.54
N ALA A 10 15.24 -20.46 11.17
CA ALA A 10 15.79 -19.11 11.20
C ALA A 10 17.11 -19.04 11.99
N ASP A 11 18.07 -18.32 11.45
CA ASP A 11 19.35 -18.00 12.06
C ASP A 11 19.59 -16.49 12.17
N GLY A 12 20.71 -16.13 12.83
CA GLY A 12 21.18 -14.76 12.96
C GLY A 12 20.10 -13.72 13.32
N LYS A 13 20.06 -12.63 12.55
CA LYS A 13 19.16 -11.48 12.76
C LYS A 13 17.67 -11.85 12.67
N LEU A 14 17.30 -12.77 11.76
CA LEU A 14 15.91 -13.19 11.59
C LEU A 14 15.41 -13.92 12.83
N LYS A 15 16.22 -14.84 13.37
CA LYS A 15 15.89 -15.58 14.60
C LYS A 15 15.61 -14.64 15.77
N ASP A 16 16.45 -13.61 15.93
CA ASP A 16 16.28 -12.61 16.97
C ASP A 16 14.98 -11.80 16.80
N ILE A 17 14.65 -11.43 15.56
CA ILE A 17 13.41 -10.71 15.24
C ILE A 17 12.18 -11.56 15.56
N TYR A 18 12.17 -12.82 15.12
CA TYR A 18 11.09 -13.76 15.44
C TYR A 18 10.89 -13.95 16.93
N LYS A 19 11.99 -14.18 17.68
CA LYS A 19 11.93 -14.35 19.13
C LYS A 19 11.37 -13.10 19.82
N LYS A 20 11.80 -11.90 19.42
CA LYS A 20 11.28 -10.63 19.96
C LYS A 20 9.79 -10.45 19.66
N LEU A 21 9.35 -10.79 18.46
CA LEU A 21 7.94 -10.70 18.08
C LEU A 21 7.07 -11.68 18.85
N GLU A 22 7.53 -12.92 19.00
CA GLU A 22 6.82 -13.93 19.79
C GLU A 22 6.72 -13.52 21.27
N GLN A 23 7.80 -12.98 21.85
CA GLN A 23 7.77 -12.45 23.22
C GLN A 23 6.80 -11.28 23.39
N ARG A 24 6.70 -10.37 22.41
CA ARG A 24 5.85 -9.18 22.49
C ARG A 24 4.38 -9.47 22.15
N ARG A 25 4.12 -10.37 21.20
CA ARG A 25 2.78 -10.60 20.61
C ARG A 25 2.20 -11.97 20.93
N GLY A 26 2.97 -12.88 21.52
CA GLY A 26 2.56 -14.25 21.85
C GLY A 26 2.46 -15.21 20.65
N LYS A 27 2.36 -14.71 19.41
CA LYS A 27 2.34 -15.53 18.19
C LYS A 27 2.98 -14.84 17.00
N LEU A 28 3.63 -15.62 16.14
CA LEU A 28 4.10 -15.17 14.82
C LEU A 28 2.98 -15.33 13.78
N ALA A 29 2.42 -14.21 13.33
CA ALA A 29 1.52 -14.19 12.18
C ALA A 29 2.24 -14.48 10.85
N ARG A 30 1.50 -15.01 9.87
CA ARG A 30 2.03 -15.38 8.54
C ARG A 30 2.66 -14.19 7.80
N ILE A 31 2.14 -12.98 8.02
CA ILE A 31 2.69 -11.75 7.43
C ILE A 31 4.13 -11.45 7.91
N HIS A 32 4.54 -11.91 9.09
CA HIS A 32 5.95 -11.79 9.51
C HIS A 32 6.82 -12.81 8.78
N LYS A 33 6.29 -14.02 8.56
CA LYS A 33 7.04 -15.13 7.95
C LYS A 33 7.27 -14.93 6.45
N ILE A 34 6.32 -14.35 5.73
CA ILE A 34 6.48 -14.05 4.30
C ILE A 34 7.58 -13.00 4.01
N GLN A 35 7.96 -12.23 5.03
CA GLN A 35 9.03 -11.24 4.98
C GLN A 35 10.40 -11.81 5.41
N SER A 36 10.49 -13.11 5.70
CA SER A 36 11.68 -13.77 6.25
C SER A 36 12.95 -13.59 5.42
N LEU A 37 12.84 -13.54 4.09
CA LEU A 37 13.97 -13.33 3.18
C LEU A 37 14.55 -11.90 3.24
N ASN A 38 13.83 -10.95 3.86
CA ASN A 38 14.31 -9.60 4.13
C ASN A 38 13.92 -9.17 5.55
N PRO A 39 14.65 -9.61 6.59
CA PRO A 39 14.22 -9.44 7.99
C PRO A 39 14.03 -7.98 8.43
N GLU A 40 14.68 -7.01 7.80
CA GLU A 40 14.49 -5.60 8.12
C GLU A 40 13.07 -5.11 7.83
N THR A 41 12.46 -5.62 6.76
CA THR A 41 11.07 -5.28 6.40
C THR A 41 10.09 -5.65 7.52
N ILE A 42 10.34 -6.76 8.23
CA ILE A 42 9.52 -7.18 9.38
C ILE A 42 9.53 -6.09 10.45
N THR A 43 10.69 -5.50 10.74
CA THR A 43 10.85 -4.50 11.79
C THR A 43 10.12 -3.22 11.42
N THR A 44 10.40 -2.68 10.22
CA THR A 44 9.78 -1.43 9.75
C THR A 44 8.27 -1.57 9.59
N HIS A 45 7.79 -2.68 9.03
CA HIS A 45 6.36 -2.99 8.95
C HIS A 45 5.73 -3.02 10.34
N MET A 46 6.40 -3.64 11.31
CA MET A 46 5.90 -3.73 12.68
C MET A 46 5.86 -2.38 13.38
N ASP A 47 6.83 -1.50 13.16
CA ASP A 47 6.83 -0.17 13.73
C ASP A 47 5.68 0.68 13.18
N LEU A 48 5.44 0.61 11.86
CA LEU A 48 4.29 1.26 11.22
C LEU A 48 2.96 0.68 11.75
N TYR A 49 2.84 -0.65 11.78
CA TYR A 49 1.65 -1.33 12.28
C TYR A 49 1.35 -0.93 13.72
N MET A 50 2.35 -0.97 14.62
CA MET A 50 2.17 -0.58 16.01
C MET A 50 1.77 0.89 16.15
N SER A 51 2.35 1.76 15.32
CA SER A 51 2.02 3.18 15.32
C SER A 51 0.57 3.43 14.91
N ILE A 52 0.12 2.85 13.80
CA ILE A 52 -1.25 3.01 13.31
C ILE A 52 -2.26 2.35 14.25
N MET A 53 -1.94 1.16 14.76
CA MET A 53 -2.92 0.29 15.40
C MET A 53 -2.97 0.47 16.92
N PHE A 54 -1.91 0.88 17.61
CA PHE A 54 -1.86 0.88 19.08
C PHE A 54 -1.65 2.24 19.73
N THR A 55 -1.27 3.27 18.98
CA THR A 55 -1.13 4.63 19.54
C THR A 55 -2.50 5.26 19.86
N ARG A 56 -2.47 6.31 20.69
CA ARG A 56 -3.65 7.12 21.03
C ARG A 56 -4.21 7.77 19.75
N SER A 57 -5.45 7.42 19.42
CA SER A 57 -6.17 7.89 18.26
C SER A 57 -7.60 8.25 18.66
N PRO A 58 -8.24 9.23 17.99
CA PRO A 58 -9.70 9.43 18.07
C PRO A 58 -10.49 8.18 17.69
N LEU A 59 -9.90 7.29 16.88
CA LEU A 59 -10.47 5.99 16.54
C LEU A 59 -10.12 4.92 17.58
N SER A 60 -11.14 4.24 18.07
CA SER A 60 -10.96 3.06 18.92
C SER A 60 -10.21 1.94 18.20
N ARG A 61 -9.69 0.96 18.96
CA ARG A 61 -9.10 -0.26 18.37
C ARG A 61 -10.14 -1.02 17.54
N ALA A 62 -11.37 -1.14 18.05
CA ALA A 62 -12.45 -1.80 17.33
C ALA A 62 -12.76 -1.12 15.99
N GLN A 63 -12.81 0.22 15.96
CA GLN A 63 -13.04 0.97 14.72
C GLN A 63 -11.93 0.76 13.68
N ARG A 64 -10.66 0.79 14.11
CA ARG A 64 -9.52 0.53 13.22
C ARG A 64 -9.55 -0.88 12.62
N GLU A 65 -9.83 -1.90 13.44
CA GLU A 65 -9.95 -3.28 12.97
C GLU A 65 -11.19 -3.48 12.07
N MET A 66 -12.31 -2.82 12.37
CA MET A 66 -13.51 -2.82 11.54
C MET A 66 -13.24 -2.25 10.14
N MET A 67 -12.61 -1.08 10.06
CA MET A 67 -12.19 -0.50 8.78
C MET A 67 -11.23 -1.44 8.04
N ALA A 68 -10.28 -2.07 8.74
CA ALA A 68 -9.37 -3.04 8.14
C ALA A 68 -10.11 -4.26 7.56
N VAL A 69 -11.15 -4.78 8.23
CA VAL A 69 -12.00 -5.86 7.68
C VAL A 69 -12.74 -5.40 6.42
N VAL A 70 -13.28 -4.17 6.39
CA VAL A 70 -13.98 -3.63 5.22
C VAL A 70 -13.05 -3.44 4.03
N VAL A 71 -11.85 -2.87 4.23
CA VAL A 71 -10.82 -2.78 3.18
C VAL A 71 -10.43 -4.17 2.69
N SER A 72 -10.27 -5.12 3.62
CA SER A 72 -9.92 -6.51 3.29
C SER A 72 -10.99 -7.22 2.47
N ALA A 73 -12.26 -7.00 2.79
CA ALA A 73 -13.38 -7.53 2.04
C ALA A 73 -13.48 -6.89 0.64
N THR A 74 -13.25 -5.58 0.55
CA THR A 74 -13.25 -4.83 -0.72
C THR A 74 -12.15 -5.31 -1.67
N ASN A 75 -10.97 -5.65 -1.13
CA ASN A 75 -9.83 -6.20 -1.89
C ASN A 75 -9.86 -7.74 -2.04
N ASP A 76 -10.92 -8.41 -1.58
CA ASP A 76 -11.03 -9.87 -1.52
C ASP A 76 -9.82 -10.61 -0.87
N CYS A 77 -9.22 -10.01 0.16
CA CYS A 77 -8.12 -10.62 0.92
C CYS A 77 -8.65 -11.56 2.02
N GLU A 78 -8.69 -12.87 1.77
CA GLU A 78 -9.14 -13.86 2.77
C GLU A 78 -8.31 -13.88 4.06
N TYR A 79 -6.99 -13.81 3.95
CA TYR A 79 -6.11 -13.79 5.13
C TYR A 79 -6.41 -12.57 6.02
N CYS A 80 -6.53 -11.40 5.41
CA CYS A 80 -6.75 -10.14 6.11
C CYS A 80 -8.15 -10.10 6.74
N LYS A 81 -9.17 -10.55 5.99
CA LYS A 81 -10.56 -10.74 6.48
C LYS A 81 -10.59 -11.58 7.76
N LEU A 82 -9.91 -12.72 7.77
CA LEU A 82 -9.84 -13.61 8.93
C LEU A 82 -9.04 -13.00 10.09
N HIS A 83 -7.86 -12.45 9.81
CA HIS A 83 -6.96 -11.94 10.83
C HIS A 83 -7.54 -10.73 11.57
N HIS A 84 -8.02 -9.72 10.84
CA HIS A 84 -8.62 -8.54 11.43
C HIS A 84 -9.99 -8.85 12.05
N GLY A 85 -10.75 -9.80 11.47
CA GLY A 85 -11.99 -10.31 12.05
C GLY A 85 -11.78 -10.96 13.42
N GLU A 86 -10.75 -11.80 13.59
CA GLU A 86 -10.39 -12.41 14.87
C GLU A 86 -10.06 -11.34 15.93
N VAL A 87 -9.29 -10.31 15.55
CA VAL A 87 -8.93 -9.21 16.46
C VAL A 87 -10.15 -8.36 16.81
N LEU A 88 -10.99 -8.00 15.84
CA LEU A 88 -12.22 -7.27 16.09
C LEU A 88 -13.18 -8.05 16.99
N ASN A 89 -13.25 -9.37 16.82
CA ASN A 89 -14.10 -10.22 17.64
C ASN A 89 -13.70 -10.25 19.13
N HIS A 90 -12.44 -9.94 19.47
CA HIS A 90 -12.06 -9.75 20.88
C HIS A 90 -12.81 -8.57 21.53
N TYR A 91 -13.18 -7.56 20.74
CA TYR A 91 -13.94 -6.39 21.19
C TYR A 91 -15.45 -6.60 21.07
N TRP A 92 -15.91 -7.09 19.92
CA TRP A 92 -17.35 -7.26 19.66
C TRP A 92 -17.95 -8.51 20.31
N LYS A 93 -17.15 -9.57 20.48
CA LYS A 93 -17.56 -10.87 21.06
C LYS A 93 -18.82 -11.44 20.39
N ASP A 94 -18.89 -11.28 19.07
CA ASP A 94 -20.03 -11.65 18.24
C ASP A 94 -19.54 -12.15 16.88
N GLN A 95 -19.42 -13.47 16.75
CA GLN A 95 -18.87 -14.11 15.56
C GLN A 95 -19.78 -13.94 14.33
N GLU A 96 -21.10 -13.90 14.54
CA GLU A 96 -22.06 -13.72 13.45
C GLU A 96 -21.95 -12.31 12.86
N ARG A 97 -21.84 -11.31 13.74
CA ARG A 97 -21.62 -9.91 13.34
C ARG A 97 -20.33 -9.73 12.53
N ILE A 98 -19.26 -10.46 12.88
CA ILE A 98 -18.00 -10.43 12.13
C ILE A 98 -18.16 -11.04 10.73
N GLU A 99 -18.89 -12.15 10.61
CA GLU A 99 -19.11 -12.77 9.30
C GLU A 99 -19.99 -11.91 8.39
N GLN A 100 -20.97 -11.22 8.97
CA GLN A 100 -21.75 -10.20 8.27
C GLN A 100 -20.86 -9.03 7.82
N LEU A 101 -19.93 -8.55 8.66
CA LEU A 101 -18.98 -7.49 8.29
C LEU A 101 -18.09 -7.90 7.11
N ARG A 102 -17.58 -9.14 7.13
CA ARG A 102 -16.68 -9.70 6.09
C ARG A 102 -17.37 -9.84 4.74
N SER A 103 -18.69 -10.04 4.73
CA SER A 103 -19.48 -10.24 3.51
C SER A 103 -20.10 -8.95 3.01
N ASN A 104 -20.78 -8.19 3.87
CA ASN A 104 -21.39 -6.91 3.54
C ASN A 104 -21.74 -6.12 4.81
N TYR A 105 -20.93 -5.11 5.13
CA TYR A 105 -21.13 -4.26 6.31
C TYR A 105 -22.48 -3.49 6.28
N ASN A 106 -23.12 -3.30 5.12
CA ASN A 106 -24.41 -2.60 5.05
C ASN A 106 -25.57 -3.39 5.68
N LYS A 107 -25.38 -4.69 5.94
CA LYS A 107 -26.36 -5.52 6.64
C LYS A 107 -26.30 -5.36 8.16
N LEU A 108 -25.27 -4.69 8.67
CA LEU A 108 -25.07 -4.47 10.10
C LEU A 108 -25.80 -3.23 10.59
N ASP A 109 -26.34 -3.34 11.81
CA ASP A 109 -26.78 -2.18 12.57
C ASP A 109 -25.56 -1.50 13.23
N LEU A 110 -24.89 -0.65 12.45
CA LEU A 110 -23.78 0.18 12.91
C LEU A 110 -24.31 1.56 13.29
N ASN A 111 -23.74 2.17 14.34
CA ASN A 111 -23.98 3.59 14.61
C ASN A 111 -23.50 4.44 13.42
N ASP A 112 -23.98 5.66 13.33
CA ASP A 112 -23.74 6.54 12.19
C ASP A 112 -22.24 6.77 11.92
N VAL A 113 -21.43 6.88 12.97
CA VAL A 113 -19.97 7.09 12.84
C VAL A 113 -19.31 5.87 12.24
N ASP A 114 -19.59 4.69 12.79
CA ASP A 114 -19.00 3.42 12.35
C ASP A 114 -19.42 3.08 10.91
N LYS A 115 -20.67 3.35 10.55
CA LYS A 115 -21.17 3.17 9.18
C LYS A 115 -20.43 4.08 8.19
N ARG A 116 -20.23 5.35 8.54
CA ARG A 116 -19.50 6.32 7.71
C ARG A 116 -18.02 5.98 7.59
N LEU A 117 -17.38 5.49 8.66
CA LEU A 117 -16.00 5.00 8.62
C LEU A 117 -15.87 3.79 7.68
N CYS A 118 -16.81 2.84 7.73
CA CYS A 118 -16.83 1.71 6.80
C CYS A 118 -17.02 2.16 5.35
N GLN A 119 -17.94 3.11 5.12
CA GLN A 119 -18.19 3.65 3.79
C GLN A 119 -16.96 4.38 3.25
N LEU A 120 -16.35 5.28 4.02
CA LEU A 120 -15.14 5.98 3.63
C LEU A 120 -14.00 5.00 3.32
N ALA A 121 -13.78 4.00 4.17
CA ALA A 121 -12.75 2.99 3.96
C ALA A 121 -12.97 2.19 2.67
N ARG A 122 -14.22 1.82 2.36
CA ARG A 122 -14.58 1.13 1.11
C ARG A 122 -14.36 2.01 -0.11
N GLU A 123 -14.88 3.24 -0.11
CA GLU A 123 -14.78 4.12 -1.28
C GLU A 123 -13.33 4.53 -1.55
N LEU A 124 -12.53 4.84 -0.52
CA LEU A 124 -11.09 5.05 -0.68
C LEU A 124 -10.35 3.82 -1.24
N THR A 125 -10.88 2.62 -1.03
CA THR A 125 -10.29 1.39 -1.58
C THR A 125 -10.69 1.18 -3.05
N LEU A 126 -11.91 1.57 -3.44
CA LEU A 126 -12.44 1.37 -4.79
C LEU A 126 -11.98 2.45 -5.77
N ASP A 127 -12.16 3.71 -5.37
CA ASP A 127 -11.80 4.88 -6.17
C ASP A 127 -11.54 6.09 -5.25
N PRO A 128 -10.28 6.32 -4.85
CA PRO A 128 -9.90 7.47 -4.02
C PRO A 128 -10.31 8.83 -4.60
N HIS A 129 -10.41 8.95 -5.93
CA HIS A 129 -10.74 10.22 -6.58
C HIS A 129 -12.23 10.57 -6.49
N SER A 130 -13.09 9.59 -6.17
CA SER A 130 -14.54 9.78 -6.03
C SER A 130 -14.97 10.42 -4.70
N ILE A 131 -14.04 10.66 -3.77
CA ILE A 131 -14.35 11.16 -2.43
C ILE A 131 -14.66 12.66 -2.47
N GLU A 132 -15.96 12.97 -2.44
CA GLU A 132 -16.46 14.32 -2.25
C GLU A 132 -16.57 14.67 -0.76
N GLU A 133 -16.02 15.82 -0.39
CA GLU A 133 -15.86 16.23 1.00
C GLU A 133 -17.19 16.27 1.79
N ASP A 134 -18.21 16.90 1.22
CA ASP A 134 -19.52 17.09 1.88
C ASP A 134 -20.22 15.76 2.18
N ASN A 135 -19.97 14.76 1.36
CA ASN A 135 -20.64 13.46 1.44
C ASN A 135 -19.94 12.50 2.42
N TYR A 136 -18.62 12.58 2.53
CA TYR A 136 -17.83 11.59 3.26
C TYR A 136 -17.06 12.14 4.46
N ILE A 137 -16.55 13.38 4.38
CA ILE A 137 -15.62 13.94 5.37
C ILE A 137 -16.35 14.86 6.35
N THR A 138 -17.16 15.81 5.86
CA THR A 138 -17.92 16.75 6.69
C THR A 138 -18.78 16.04 7.77
N PRO A 139 -19.48 14.94 7.46
CA PRO A 139 -20.27 14.23 8.47
C PRO A 139 -19.44 13.54 9.55
N LEU A 140 -18.22 13.09 9.25
CA LEU A 140 -17.30 12.51 10.24
C LEU A 140 -16.74 13.59 11.16
N LYS A 141 -16.44 14.78 10.61
CA LYS A 141 -16.00 15.95 11.41
C LYS A 141 -17.09 16.43 12.37
N ASN A 142 -18.34 16.45 11.91
CA ASN A 142 -19.50 16.78 12.76
C ASN A 142 -19.75 15.74 13.87
N ALA A 143 -19.10 14.58 13.79
CA ALA A 143 -19.12 13.54 14.82
C ALA A 143 -17.85 13.55 15.69
N ASP A 144 -17.19 14.70 15.84
CA ASP A 144 -16.01 14.95 16.67
C ASP A 144 -14.75 14.14 16.30
N LEU A 145 -14.66 13.62 15.07
CA LEU A 145 -13.41 13.03 14.56
C LEU A 145 -12.46 14.13 14.06
N SER A 146 -11.32 14.28 14.74
CA SER A 146 -10.30 15.28 14.39
C SER A 146 -9.41 14.87 13.22
N ASP A 147 -8.85 15.85 12.51
CA ASP A 147 -7.87 15.67 11.42
C ASP A 147 -6.58 14.91 11.80
N ARG A 148 -6.30 14.65 13.10
CA ARG A 148 -5.27 13.68 13.55
C ARG A 148 -5.44 12.26 12.96
N ALA A 149 -6.52 12.00 12.23
CA ALA A 149 -6.73 10.81 11.41
C ALA A 149 -5.94 10.81 10.09
N ILE A 150 -5.32 11.91 9.67
CA ILE A 150 -4.60 12.02 8.38
C ILE A 150 -3.10 12.13 8.65
N LEU A 151 -2.41 10.99 8.50
CA LEU A 151 -0.95 10.91 8.39
C LEU A 151 -0.63 10.45 6.97
N ILE A 152 0.16 11.23 6.24
CA ILE A 152 0.56 10.88 4.87
C ILE A 152 2.05 10.57 4.85
N GLY A 153 2.39 9.39 4.32
CA GLY A 153 3.76 9.04 3.98
C GLY A 153 4.12 9.62 2.61
N VAL A 154 5.20 10.38 2.55
CA VAL A 154 5.68 11.02 1.33
C VAL A 154 7.07 10.48 1.01
N ASP A 155 7.24 10.07 -0.25
CA ASP A 155 8.52 9.66 -0.78
C ASP A 155 9.31 10.90 -1.22
N LEU A 156 10.40 11.21 -0.52
CA LEU A 156 11.11 12.46 -0.73
C LEU A 156 12.01 12.39 -1.95
N LYS A 157 12.26 13.55 -2.59
CA LYS A 157 13.32 13.69 -3.59
C LYS A 157 14.68 13.36 -2.97
N LYS A 158 15.49 12.58 -3.69
CA LYS A 158 16.83 12.13 -3.28
C LYS A 158 17.78 12.36 -4.45
N ASP A 159 19.06 12.06 -4.24
CA ASP A 159 20.02 11.97 -5.33
C ASP A 159 19.52 11.02 -6.42
N ILE A 160 19.65 11.44 -7.68
CA ILE A 160 19.15 10.70 -8.85
C ILE A 160 19.70 9.28 -8.86
N ASP A 161 21.00 9.11 -8.55
CA ASP A 161 21.64 7.79 -8.51
C ASP A 161 20.98 6.86 -7.47
N VAL A 162 20.53 7.40 -6.33
CA VAL A 162 19.83 6.63 -5.30
C VAL A 162 18.43 6.26 -5.76
N LEU A 163 17.71 7.21 -6.40
CA LEU A 163 16.38 6.97 -6.93
C LEU A 163 16.44 5.92 -8.06
N GLU A 164 17.29 6.10 -9.06
CA GLU A 164 17.40 5.17 -10.17
C GLU A 164 17.90 3.80 -9.74
N ALA A 165 18.82 3.70 -8.77
CA ALA A 165 19.28 2.41 -8.26
C ALA A 165 18.18 1.63 -7.51
N ALA A 166 17.24 2.31 -6.86
CA ALA A 166 16.12 1.67 -6.17
C ALA A 166 15.16 0.99 -7.17
N TYR A 167 15.00 1.56 -8.37
CA TYR A 167 14.10 1.02 -9.39
C TYR A 167 14.84 0.16 -10.43
N ASN A 168 16.14 0.35 -10.62
CA ASN A 168 17.01 -0.52 -11.43
C ASN A 168 17.83 -1.46 -10.53
N ASP A 169 17.18 -2.17 -9.62
CA ASP A 169 17.85 -2.95 -8.60
C ASP A 169 18.72 -4.08 -9.20
N HIS A 170 19.89 -4.32 -8.61
CA HIS A 170 20.83 -5.34 -9.09
C HIS A 170 20.27 -6.77 -9.04
N LYS A 171 19.24 -7.02 -8.23
CA LYS A 171 18.59 -8.34 -8.13
C LYS A 171 17.46 -8.52 -9.15
N SER A 172 17.21 -7.50 -9.99
CA SER A 172 16.16 -7.49 -11.03
C SER A 172 14.74 -7.75 -10.50
N VAL A 173 14.48 -7.44 -9.23
CA VAL A 173 13.15 -7.60 -8.60
C VAL A 173 12.16 -6.62 -9.20
N THR A 174 12.53 -5.34 -9.31
CA THR A 174 11.69 -4.29 -9.92
C THR A 174 11.49 -4.54 -11.40
N ALA A 175 12.52 -5.04 -12.10
CA ALA A 175 12.40 -5.45 -13.50
C ALA A 175 11.40 -6.61 -13.68
N ALA A 176 11.42 -7.60 -12.79
CA ALA A 176 10.46 -8.71 -12.80
C ALA A 176 9.04 -8.23 -12.45
N PHE A 177 8.91 -7.33 -11.48
CA PHE A 177 7.64 -6.69 -11.12
C PHE A 177 7.05 -5.92 -12.30
N ASN A 178 7.84 -5.05 -12.95
CA ASN A 178 7.39 -4.28 -14.09
C ASN A 178 6.95 -5.21 -15.24
N LYS A 179 7.76 -6.21 -15.61
CA LYS A 179 7.41 -7.19 -16.66
C LYS A 179 6.17 -8.02 -16.32
N ASN A 180 5.80 -8.14 -15.05
CA ASN A 180 4.61 -8.89 -14.63
C ASN A 180 3.32 -8.29 -15.19
N ILE A 181 3.29 -7.00 -15.56
CA ILE A 181 2.14 -6.39 -16.23
C ILE A 181 1.81 -7.10 -17.54
N LEU A 182 2.83 -7.52 -18.31
CA LEU A 182 2.66 -8.24 -19.57
C LEU A 182 2.03 -9.62 -19.32
N HIS A 183 2.48 -10.32 -18.28
CA HIS A 183 1.88 -11.58 -17.87
C HIS A 183 0.43 -11.40 -17.38
N HIS A 184 0.11 -10.29 -16.75
CA HIS A 184 -1.24 -9.97 -16.33
C HIS A 184 -2.16 -9.72 -17.53
N ILE A 185 -1.71 -8.91 -18.49
CA ILE A 185 -2.42 -8.65 -19.75
C ILE A 185 -2.69 -9.97 -20.48
N ASN A 186 -1.70 -10.84 -20.61
CA ASN A 186 -1.89 -12.15 -21.25
C ASN A 186 -2.97 -12.99 -20.57
N ARG A 187 -3.00 -13.01 -19.22
CA ARG A 187 -3.97 -13.80 -18.46
C ARG A 187 -5.38 -13.21 -18.44
N LYS A 188 -5.53 -11.89 -18.55
CA LYS A 188 -6.80 -11.20 -18.35
C LYS A 188 -7.46 -10.71 -19.64
N LEU A 189 -6.65 -10.44 -20.65
CA LEU A 189 -7.06 -9.79 -21.89
C LEU A 189 -6.67 -10.62 -23.12
N ASP A 190 -6.40 -11.92 -22.94
CA ASP A 190 -5.96 -12.85 -23.99
C ASP A 190 -4.76 -12.31 -24.80
N GLY A 191 -3.88 -11.60 -24.09
CA GLY A 191 -2.66 -11.04 -24.66
C GLY A 191 -1.62 -12.10 -25.04
N THR A 192 -0.74 -11.74 -25.98
CA THR A 192 0.34 -12.63 -26.48
C THR A 192 1.75 -12.08 -26.23
N PHE A 193 1.90 -11.20 -25.25
CA PHE A 193 3.21 -10.63 -24.91
C PHE A 193 4.22 -11.70 -24.48
N ASP A 194 5.41 -11.65 -25.06
CA ASP A 194 6.59 -12.36 -24.57
C ASP A 194 7.49 -11.36 -23.83
N SER A 195 7.55 -11.51 -22.50
CA SER A 195 8.32 -10.60 -21.63
C SER A 195 9.84 -10.66 -21.87
N GLY A 196 10.34 -11.67 -22.59
CA GLY A 196 11.71 -11.74 -23.09
C GLY A 196 12.03 -10.69 -24.17
N ASN A 197 11.02 -10.21 -24.88
CA ASN A 197 11.19 -9.20 -25.94
C ASN A 197 11.21 -7.76 -25.42
N PHE A 198 11.05 -7.55 -24.12
CA PHE A 198 11.07 -6.25 -23.48
C PHE A 198 12.19 -6.15 -22.45
N LYS A 199 12.83 -4.99 -22.36
CA LYS A 199 13.81 -4.66 -21.32
C LYS A 199 13.22 -3.62 -20.39
N HIS A 200 13.33 -3.85 -19.08
CA HIS A 200 13.00 -2.85 -18.08
C HIS A 200 13.98 -1.67 -18.16
N HIS A 201 13.43 -0.45 -18.06
CA HIS A 201 14.20 0.76 -17.92
C HIS A 201 13.44 1.72 -17.00
N ALA A 202 14.07 2.12 -15.90
CA ALA A 202 13.57 3.20 -15.06
C ALA A 202 14.55 4.37 -15.04
N PHE A 203 14.05 5.60 -15.07
CA PHE A 203 14.85 6.82 -14.98
C PHE A 203 14.09 7.89 -14.22
N PHE A 204 14.81 8.85 -13.64
CA PHE A 204 14.20 10.00 -12.98
C PHE A 204 13.91 11.12 -13.99
N ASN A 205 12.63 11.43 -14.17
CA ASN A 205 12.18 12.60 -14.90
C ASN A 205 12.17 13.81 -13.95
N ALA A 206 13.22 14.63 -14.03
CA ALA A 206 13.41 15.78 -13.14
C ALA A 206 12.35 16.88 -13.34
N ASP A 207 11.90 17.08 -14.58
CA ASP A 207 10.90 18.11 -14.93
C ASP A 207 9.55 17.79 -14.28
N GLU A 208 9.20 16.51 -14.24
CA GLU A 208 7.93 16.01 -13.68
C GLU A 208 8.07 15.52 -12.22
N GLY A 209 9.29 15.53 -11.66
CA GLY A 209 9.57 15.10 -10.29
C GLY A 209 9.21 13.64 -10.00
N ARG A 210 9.41 12.72 -10.95
CA ARG A 210 8.97 11.32 -10.81
C ARG A 210 9.96 10.32 -11.40
N ILE A 211 9.98 9.12 -10.85
CA ILE A 211 10.54 7.97 -11.56
C ILE A 211 9.52 7.48 -12.57
N GLU A 212 9.95 7.32 -13.82
CA GLU A 212 9.17 6.67 -14.86
C GLU A 212 9.71 5.26 -15.08
N MET A 213 8.81 4.29 -15.17
CA MET A 213 9.18 2.92 -15.52
C MET A 213 8.66 2.53 -16.89
N HIS A 214 9.56 2.02 -17.73
CA HIS A 214 9.27 1.64 -19.10
C HIS A 214 9.66 0.19 -19.40
N LEU A 215 8.97 -0.38 -20.38
CA LEU A 215 9.33 -1.63 -21.05
C LEU A 215 9.73 -1.31 -22.49
N ILE A 216 11.02 -1.47 -22.79
CA ILE A 216 11.60 -1.14 -24.10
C ILE A 216 11.64 -2.39 -24.98
N ALA A 217 10.96 -2.35 -26.13
CA ALA A 217 10.99 -3.42 -27.11
C ALA A 217 12.42 -3.65 -27.62
N GLN A 218 12.89 -4.89 -27.60
CA GLN A 218 14.26 -5.27 -27.98
C GLN A 218 14.40 -5.62 -29.46
N LYS A 219 13.28 -5.83 -30.15
CA LYS A 219 13.18 -6.17 -31.57
C LYS A 219 11.84 -5.72 -32.12
N ASP A 220 11.73 -5.64 -33.44
CA ASP A 220 10.45 -5.47 -34.11
C ASP A 220 9.61 -6.73 -33.91
N HIS A 221 8.39 -6.58 -33.39
CA HIS A 221 7.46 -7.68 -33.19
C HIS A 221 6.02 -7.15 -33.03
N SER A 222 5.05 -8.05 -33.14
CA SER A 222 3.65 -7.74 -32.89
C SER A 222 3.11 -8.63 -31.80
N VAL A 223 2.10 -8.13 -31.09
CA VAL A 223 1.33 -8.85 -30.08
C VAL A 223 -0.14 -8.56 -30.32
N THR A 224 -0.98 -9.52 -30.01
CA THR A 224 -2.43 -9.35 -29.95
C THR A 224 -2.89 -9.16 -28.51
N VAL A 225 -3.86 -8.27 -28.27
CA VAL A 225 -4.58 -8.08 -27.00
C VAL A 225 -6.07 -7.94 -27.32
N THR A 226 -6.94 -8.73 -26.68
CA THR A 226 -8.39 -8.74 -26.95
C THR A 226 -8.77 -8.90 -28.43
N GLY A 227 -7.92 -9.57 -29.22
CA GLY A 227 -8.10 -9.75 -30.66
C GLY A 227 -7.61 -8.59 -31.54
N GLU A 228 -7.07 -7.52 -30.96
CA GLU A 228 -6.46 -6.40 -31.67
C GLU A 228 -4.94 -6.52 -31.75
N ASP A 229 -4.36 -6.24 -32.90
CA ASP A 229 -2.92 -6.32 -33.15
C ASP A 229 -2.21 -5.01 -32.85
N PHE A 230 -1.16 -5.09 -32.04
CA PHE A 230 -0.25 -4.01 -31.71
C PHE A 230 1.13 -4.36 -32.23
N SER A 231 1.75 -3.43 -32.96
CA SER A 231 3.11 -3.61 -33.48
C SER A 231 4.07 -2.69 -32.75
N PHE A 232 5.24 -3.24 -32.40
CA PHE A 232 6.31 -2.54 -31.71
C PHE A 232 7.55 -2.51 -32.59
N GLN A 233 8.17 -1.35 -32.71
CA GLN A 233 9.51 -1.20 -33.26
C GLN A 233 10.55 -1.41 -32.17
N LYS A 234 11.74 -1.91 -32.54
CA LYS A 234 12.88 -1.98 -31.63
C LYS A 234 13.18 -0.58 -31.06
N GLY A 235 13.25 -0.50 -29.73
CA GLY A 235 13.48 0.75 -29.00
C GLY A 235 12.21 1.47 -28.58
N GLU A 236 11.04 1.08 -29.10
CA GLU A 236 9.76 1.63 -28.67
C GLU A 236 9.47 1.28 -27.20
N SER A 237 8.89 2.23 -26.46
CA SER A 237 8.66 2.10 -25.02
C SER A 237 7.19 2.00 -24.68
N ILE A 238 6.85 1.08 -23.79
CA ILE A 238 5.59 1.11 -23.06
C ILE A 238 5.85 1.74 -21.70
N HIS A 239 5.21 2.88 -21.41
CA HIS A 239 5.23 3.49 -20.08
C HIS A 239 4.30 2.69 -19.16
N THR A 240 4.83 2.22 -18.05
CA THR A 240 4.14 1.29 -17.13
C THR A 240 3.77 1.91 -15.80
N GLU A 241 4.55 2.88 -15.30
CA GLU A 241 4.33 3.45 -13.98
C GLU A 241 4.95 4.84 -13.82
N ASN A 242 4.31 5.65 -12.99
CA ASN A 242 4.82 6.91 -12.47
C ASN A 242 4.94 6.83 -10.95
N SER A 243 6.12 7.16 -10.41
CA SER A 243 6.33 7.24 -8.97
C SER A 243 6.88 8.60 -8.58
N TYR A 244 5.98 9.50 -8.18
CA TYR A 244 6.31 10.88 -7.82
C TYR A 244 7.16 10.97 -6.56
N LYS A 245 7.99 12.00 -6.51
CA LYS A 245 8.87 12.35 -5.41
C LYS A 245 8.69 13.84 -5.14
N TYR A 246 8.46 14.20 -3.89
CA TYR A 246 8.24 15.59 -3.49
C TYR A 246 9.30 16.02 -2.50
N SER A 247 9.75 17.27 -2.55
CA SER A 247 10.33 17.89 -1.36
C SER A 247 9.25 18.10 -0.29
N ILE A 248 9.65 18.44 0.94
CA ILE A 248 8.68 18.76 2.00
C ILE A 248 7.87 19.98 1.58
N GLU A 249 8.53 20.99 1.01
CA GLU A 249 7.94 22.25 0.57
C GLU A 249 6.99 22.05 -0.61
N GLU A 250 7.39 21.27 -1.63
CA GLU A 250 6.50 20.97 -2.77
C GLU A 250 5.27 20.18 -2.34
N PHE A 251 5.42 19.25 -1.37
CA PHE A 251 4.28 18.52 -0.85
C PHE A 251 3.37 19.44 -0.03
N GLU A 252 3.93 20.33 0.79
CA GLU A 252 3.17 21.34 1.53
C GLU A 252 2.39 22.27 0.58
N GLU A 253 3.02 22.73 -0.50
CA GLU A 253 2.37 23.54 -1.53
C GLU A 253 1.25 22.74 -2.24
N LEU A 254 1.50 21.49 -2.61
CA LEU A 254 0.53 20.60 -3.26
C LEU A 254 -0.76 20.46 -2.43
N VAL A 255 -0.63 20.38 -1.10
CA VAL A 255 -1.77 20.23 -0.20
C VAL A 255 -2.34 21.55 0.31
N SER A 256 -1.65 22.68 0.08
CA SER A 256 -1.91 24.00 0.70
C SER A 256 -3.33 24.53 0.52
N LEU A 257 -3.99 24.17 -0.60
CA LEU A 257 -5.37 24.56 -0.89
C LEU A 257 -6.38 23.95 0.09
N TRP A 258 -6.03 22.85 0.74
CA TRP A 258 -6.92 22.08 1.60
C TRP A 258 -6.35 21.83 2.99
N PHE A 259 -5.02 21.89 3.15
CA PHE A 259 -4.33 21.51 4.37
C PHE A 259 -3.10 22.39 4.61
N THR A 260 -2.85 22.66 5.88
CA THR A 260 -1.58 23.15 6.41
C THR A 260 -0.80 21.96 6.98
N VAL A 261 0.48 21.82 6.63
CA VAL A 261 1.38 20.85 7.26
C VAL A 261 1.72 21.34 8.68
N LYS A 262 1.51 20.51 9.70
CA LYS A 262 1.74 20.88 11.11
C LYS A 262 3.00 20.27 11.70
N GLU A 263 3.29 19.03 11.34
CA GLU A 263 4.48 18.31 11.81
C GLU A 263 5.02 17.45 10.68
N VAL A 264 6.34 17.33 10.61
CA VAL A 264 7.05 16.50 9.63
C VAL A 264 8.08 15.65 10.37
N TRP A 265 8.02 14.34 10.14
CA TRP A 265 9.02 13.39 10.64
C TRP A 265 9.71 12.73 9.46
N THR A 266 11.03 12.65 9.49
CA THR A 266 11.83 11.99 8.46
C THR A 266 12.58 10.79 9.01
N ASP A 267 12.96 9.86 8.12
CA ASP A 267 13.95 8.85 8.46
C ASP A 267 15.36 9.47 8.57
N ALA A 268 16.34 8.71 9.06
CA ALA A 268 17.69 9.20 9.30
C ALA A 268 18.40 9.77 8.06
N ASN A 269 17.98 9.36 6.85
CA ASN A 269 18.56 9.84 5.60
C ASN A 269 17.71 10.90 4.88
N ASN A 270 16.56 11.31 5.45
CA ASN A 270 15.59 12.21 4.83
C ASN A 270 15.10 11.73 3.45
N TYR A 271 14.92 10.43 3.31
CA TYR A 271 14.45 9.76 2.10
C TYR A 271 12.93 9.62 2.07
N PHE A 272 12.30 9.58 3.23
CA PHE A 272 10.87 9.51 3.39
C PHE A 272 10.44 10.47 4.50
N SER A 273 9.23 11.02 4.38
CA SER A 273 8.61 11.72 5.49
C SER A 273 7.23 11.16 5.81
N THR A 274 6.85 11.29 7.08
CA THR A 274 5.46 11.23 7.52
C THR A 274 5.06 12.64 7.88
N GLN A 275 4.00 13.15 7.27
CA GLN A 275 3.52 14.52 7.48
C GLN A 275 2.14 14.51 8.12
N TYR A 276 1.98 15.27 9.20
CA TYR A 276 0.70 15.53 9.83
C TYR A 276 0.06 16.75 9.17
N LEU A 277 -1.09 16.51 8.54
CA LEU A 277 -1.86 17.55 7.87
C LEU A 277 -3.02 17.99 8.77
N GLN A 278 -3.22 19.30 8.89
CA GLN A 278 -4.39 19.90 9.52
C GLN A 278 -5.04 20.82 8.50
N ARG A 279 -6.35 20.74 8.33
CA ARG A 279 -7.05 21.63 7.41
C ARG A 279 -6.82 23.11 7.76
N THR A 280 -6.56 23.92 6.72
CA THR A 280 -6.44 25.38 6.80
C THR A 280 -7.75 26.03 7.21
#